data_AF-A0A6M1PLP5-F1
#
_entry.id   AF-A0A6M1PLP5-F1
#
_cell.length_a   1.000
_cell.length_b   1.000
_cell.length_c   1.000
_cell.angle_alpha   90.00
_cell.angle_beta   90.00
_cell.angle_gamma   90.00
#
_symmetry.space_group_name_H-M   'P 1'
#
loop_
_entity.id
_entity.type
_entity.pdbx_description
1 polymer ?
#
loop_
_entity_poly.entity_id
_entity_poly.type
_entity_poly.pdbx_seq_one_letter_code
_entity_poly.pdbx_strand_id
1 'polypeptide(L)'
;MTTETKRDLHADLAICSAATSGGWYLNVANDEHCGAFYADDGSIVMDFGAAPNAYDQVCGDAPSPEDAVFIAEARTGWPHAIERAINAERWLLALVEALERGDIAQTRLSSGTDYVVYCAKKAVGRW
;
A
#
# COMPACT_ATOMS: atom_id res chain seq x y z
N MET A 1 11.30 24.49 6.65
CA MET A 1 11.50 23.02 6.73
C MET A 1 10.19 22.44 7.23
N THR A 2 9.40 21.83 6.37
CA THR A 2 8.24 21.04 6.81
C THR A 2 8.82 19.80 7.49
N THR A 3 8.60 19.64 8.79
CA THR A 3 8.91 18.40 9.52
C THR A 3 8.02 17.32 8.95
N GLU A 4 8.54 16.56 7.98
CA GLU A 4 7.87 15.40 7.44
C GLU A 4 7.68 14.41 8.59
N THR A 5 6.42 14.20 8.98
CA THR A 5 6.10 13.17 9.96
C THR A 5 6.25 11.84 9.23
N LYS A 6 7.41 11.20 9.38
CA LYS A 6 7.66 9.87 8.79
C LYS A 6 6.60 8.92 9.34
N ARG A 7 5.76 8.38 8.45
CA ARG A 7 4.76 7.38 8.83
C ARG A 7 5.43 6.07 9.26
N ASP A 8 4.79 5.36 10.18
CA ASP A 8 5.20 4.01 10.55
C ASP A 8 4.69 3.01 9.51
N LEU A 9 5.56 2.62 8.59
CA LEU A 9 5.24 1.71 7.50
C LEU A 9 4.79 0.33 7.98
N HIS A 10 5.28 -0.14 9.13
CA HIS A 10 4.86 -1.43 9.67
C HIS A 10 3.44 -1.35 10.24
N ALA A 11 3.11 -0.25 10.94
CA ALA A 11 1.75 0.01 11.40
C ALA A 11 0.78 0.18 10.22
N ASP A 12 1.20 0.91 9.18
CA ASP A 12 0.39 1.11 7.97
C ASP A 12 0.14 -0.20 7.23
N LEU A 13 1.17 -1.05 7.08
CA LEU A 13 1.02 -2.37 6.49
C LEU A 13 0.08 -3.25 7.30
N ALA A 14 0.16 -3.20 8.64
CA ALA A 14 -0.73 -3.96 9.50
C ALA A 14 -2.21 -3.56 9.31
N ILE A 15 -2.49 -2.27 9.15
CA ILE A 15 -3.84 -1.79 8.81
C ILE A 15 -4.29 -2.36 7.47
N CYS A 16 -3.44 -2.29 6.44
CA CYS A 16 -3.73 -2.84 5.12
C CYS A 16 -3.98 -4.36 5.14
N SER A 17 -3.23 -5.11 5.95
CA SER A 17 -3.38 -6.56 6.10
C SER A 17 -4.62 -6.96 6.90
N ALA A 18 -5.08 -6.10 7.82
CA ALA A 18 -6.29 -6.33 8.60
C ALA A 18 -7.58 -6.05 7.81
N ALA A 19 -7.53 -5.19 6.79
CA ALA A 19 -8.66 -4.92 5.90
C ALA A 19 -8.98 -6.13 5.01
N THR A 20 -10.26 -6.25 4.58
CA THR A 20 -10.73 -7.32 3.69
C THR A 20 -9.77 -7.53 2.51
N SER A 21 -9.28 -8.75 2.35
CA SER A 21 -8.29 -9.13 1.35
C SER A 21 -8.88 -9.17 -0.06
N GLY A 22 -8.01 -9.11 -1.06
CA GLY A 22 -8.40 -9.17 -2.48
C GLY A 22 -8.71 -7.80 -3.07
N GLY A 23 -9.07 -7.82 -4.34
CA GLY A 23 -9.57 -6.67 -5.06
C GLY A 23 -10.94 -6.26 -4.52
N TRP A 24 -11.21 -4.96 -4.57
CA TRP A 24 -12.52 -4.39 -4.27
C TRP A 24 -13.10 -3.80 -5.55
N TYR A 25 -14.41 -3.89 -5.72
CA TYR A 25 -15.11 -3.23 -6.84
C TYR A 25 -16.38 -2.57 -6.34
N LEU A 26 -16.71 -1.42 -6.92
CA LEU A 26 -17.96 -0.72 -6.65
C LEU A 26 -19.07 -1.32 -7.51
N ASN A 27 -20.19 -1.67 -6.88
CA ASN A 27 -21.44 -1.94 -7.58
C ASN A 27 -22.43 -0.83 -7.19
N VAL A 28 -22.80 -0.03 -8.18
CA VAL A 28 -23.79 1.04 -8.06
C VAL A 28 -25.13 0.47 -8.48
N ALA A 29 -26.15 0.61 -7.64
CA ALA A 29 -27.51 0.31 -8.07
C ALA A 29 -27.95 1.38 -9.10
N ASN A 30 -28.98 1.08 -9.90
CA ASN A 30 -29.42 1.96 -11.01
C ASN A 30 -29.92 3.35 -10.55
N ASP A 31 -29.97 3.61 -9.26
CA ASP A 31 -30.12 4.91 -8.64
C ASP A 31 -28.75 5.46 -8.24
N GLU A 32 -28.36 6.60 -8.84
CA GLU A 32 -27.03 7.23 -8.76
C GLU A 32 -26.54 7.58 -7.34
N HIS A 33 -27.35 7.31 -6.31
CA HIS A 33 -27.12 7.68 -4.91
C HIS A 33 -26.93 6.44 -4.02
N CYS A 34 -26.83 5.25 -4.61
CA CYS A 34 -26.85 3.99 -3.89
C CYS A 34 -25.78 3.04 -4.42
N GLY A 35 -24.93 2.49 -3.54
CA GLY A 35 -23.90 1.56 -3.96
C GLY A 35 -23.19 0.90 -2.80
N ALA A 36 -22.43 -0.14 -3.12
CA ALA A 36 -21.57 -0.81 -2.14
C ALA A 36 -20.26 -1.26 -2.78
N PHE A 37 -19.19 -1.23 -1.99
CA PHE A 37 -17.96 -1.93 -2.33
C PHE A 37 -18.09 -3.39 -1.96
N TYR A 38 -17.71 -4.26 -2.90
CA TYR A 38 -17.67 -5.69 -2.73
C TYR A 38 -16.23 -6.18 -2.83
N ALA A 39 -15.88 -7.19 -2.04
CA ALA A 39 -14.66 -7.95 -2.23
C ALA A 39 -14.84 -8.98 -3.35
N ASP A 40 -13.73 -9.56 -3.81
CA ASP A 40 -13.71 -10.59 -4.87
C ASP A 40 -14.59 -11.82 -4.56
N ASP A 41 -14.82 -12.12 -3.28
CA ASP A 41 -15.69 -13.22 -2.83
C ASP A 41 -17.19 -12.86 -2.80
N GLY A 42 -17.54 -11.63 -3.20
CA GLY A 42 -18.91 -11.11 -3.21
C GLY A 42 -19.42 -10.62 -1.85
N SER A 43 -18.57 -10.59 -0.81
CA SER A 43 -18.93 -9.98 0.48
C SER A 43 -18.95 -8.44 0.40
N ILE A 44 -19.86 -7.81 1.14
CA ILE A 44 -19.96 -6.35 1.23
C ILE A 44 -18.84 -5.85 2.16
N VAL A 45 -18.00 -4.97 1.64
CA VAL A 45 -16.93 -4.28 2.39
C VAL A 45 -17.46 -2.98 3.01
N MET A 46 -18.26 -2.24 2.26
CA MET A 46 -18.82 -0.95 2.67
C MET A 46 -20.11 -0.71 1.88
N ASP A 47 -21.16 -0.25 2.56
CA ASP A 47 -22.47 0.06 1.99
C ASP A 47 -22.77 1.55 2.16
N PHE A 48 -23.14 2.23 1.06
CA PHE A 48 -23.47 3.65 1.01
C PHE A 48 -25.00 3.89 1.10
N GLY A 49 -25.80 2.87 1.37
CA GLY A 49 -27.23 2.97 1.57
C GLY A 49 -28.00 3.30 0.28
N ALA A 50 -29.30 3.62 0.44
CA ALA A 50 -30.13 4.09 -0.66
C ALA A 50 -30.93 5.34 -0.29
N ALA A 51 -31.03 6.31 -1.20
CA ALA A 51 -31.84 7.51 -1.03
C ALA A 51 -33.17 7.43 -1.81
N PRO A 52 -34.33 7.78 -1.22
CA PRO A 52 -34.58 8.00 0.21
C PRO A 52 -34.83 6.66 0.91
N ASN A 53 -34.02 6.32 1.92
CA ASN A 53 -34.29 5.12 2.71
C ASN A 53 -35.46 5.38 3.67
N ALA A 54 -36.25 4.34 3.92
CA ALA A 54 -37.34 4.35 4.90
C ALA A 54 -36.88 4.55 6.37
N TYR A 55 -35.58 4.80 6.59
CA TYR A 55 -34.94 4.83 7.90
C TYR A 55 -34.16 6.12 8.19
N ASP A 56 -34.22 7.15 7.31
CA ASP A 56 -33.57 8.45 7.52
C ASP A 56 -32.05 8.33 7.82
N GLN A 57 -31.44 7.20 7.43
CA GLN A 57 -30.02 6.98 7.59
C GLN A 57 -29.36 7.73 6.45
N VAL A 58 -28.82 8.91 6.74
CA VAL A 58 -27.96 9.64 5.83
C VAL A 58 -26.66 8.85 5.68
N CYS A 59 -26.73 7.74 4.95
CA CYS A 59 -25.56 7.14 4.35
C CYS A 59 -25.14 8.16 3.29
N GLY A 60 -23.92 8.70 3.42
CA GLY A 60 -23.46 9.79 2.57
C GLY A 60 -23.50 9.43 1.08
N ASP A 61 -23.41 10.44 0.22
CA ASP A 61 -23.38 10.24 -1.23
C ASP A 61 -22.36 9.15 -1.61
N ALA A 62 -22.74 8.29 -2.54
CA ALA A 62 -21.81 7.32 -3.11
C ALA A 62 -20.55 8.06 -3.62
N PRO A 63 -19.34 7.47 -3.47
CA PRO A 63 -18.13 8.08 -3.98
C PRO A 63 -18.27 8.33 -5.48
N SER A 64 -17.64 9.40 -5.98
CA SER A 64 -17.54 9.61 -7.43
C SER A 64 -16.89 8.38 -8.10
N PRO A 65 -17.15 8.11 -9.39
CA PRO A 65 -16.47 7.03 -10.10
C PRO A 65 -14.94 7.09 -9.95
N GLU A 66 -14.36 8.28 -9.93
CA GLU A 66 -12.93 8.52 -9.75
C GLU A 66 -12.46 8.13 -8.34
N ASP A 67 -13.19 8.53 -7.30
CA ASP A 67 -12.89 8.15 -5.91
C ASP A 67 -13.03 6.63 -5.73
N ALA A 68 -14.01 6.03 -6.40
CA ALA A 68 -14.25 4.61 -6.29
C ALA A 68 -13.10 3.78 -6.87
N VAL A 69 -12.60 4.18 -8.05
CA VAL A 69 -11.40 3.61 -8.66
C VAL A 69 -10.20 3.82 -7.76
N PHE A 70 -10.00 5.03 -7.22
CA PHE A 70 -8.89 5.30 -6.32
C PHE A 70 -8.87 4.37 -5.11
N ILE A 71 -10.01 4.17 -4.43
CA ILE A 71 -10.12 3.31 -3.25
C ILE A 71 -9.81 1.85 -3.61
N ALA A 72 -10.42 1.34 -4.70
CA ALA A 72 -10.23 -0.04 -5.15
C ALA A 72 -8.77 -0.33 -5.53
N GLU A 73 -8.16 0.55 -6.33
CA GLU A 73 -6.76 0.43 -6.74
C GLU A 73 -5.80 0.63 -5.57
N ALA A 74 -6.10 1.56 -4.65
CA ALA A 74 -5.29 1.77 -3.44
C ALA A 74 -5.27 0.53 -2.56
N ARG A 75 -6.41 -0.14 -2.36
CA ARG A 75 -6.47 -1.38 -1.58
C ARG A 75 -5.54 -2.46 -2.14
N THR A 76 -5.46 -2.57 -3.45
CA THR A 76 -4.62 -3.56 -4.15
C THR A 76 -3.15 -3.14 -4.16
N GLY A 77 -2.86 -1.88 -4.47
CA GLY A 77 -1.50 -1.39 -4.69
C GLY A 77 -0.74 -0.99 -3.43
N TRP A 78 -1.40 -0.41 -2.42
CA TRP A 78 -0.74 0.13 -1.23
C TRP A 78 0.00 -0.91 -0.39
N PRO A 79 -0.55 -2.10 -0.08
CA PRO A 79 0.19 -3.11 0.69
C PRO A 79 1.54 -3.42 0.03
N HIS A 80 1.56 -3.61 -1.29
CA HIS A 80 2.79 -3.87 -2.04
C HIS A 80 3.74 -2.67 -2.08
N ALA A 81 3.22 -1.45 -2.22
CA ALA A 81 4.03 -0.24 -2.18
C ALA A 81 4.73 -0.08 -0.82
N ILE A 82 4.01 -0.34 0.28
CA ILE A 82 4.53 -0.27 1.65
C ILE A 82 5.57 -1.38 1.88
N GLU A 83 5.28 -2.62 1.48
CA GLU A 83 6.26 -3.72 1.53
C GLU A 83 7.55 -3.39 0.78
N ARG A 84 7.44 -2.77 -0.41
CA ARG A 84 8.60 -2.32 -1.18
C ARG A 84 9.38 -1.24 -0.44
N ALA A 85 8.70 -0.30 0.20
CA ALA A 85 9.35 0.76 0.98
C ALA A 85 10.10 0.18 2.21
N ILE A 86 9.46 -0.69 2.99
CA ILE A 86 10.09 -1.39 4.13
C ILE A 86 11.33 -2.16 3.67
N ASN A 87 11.21 -2.87 2.55
CA ASN A 87 12.35 -3.56 1.96
C ASN A 87 13.46 -2.58 1.57
N ALA A 88 13.15 -1.50 0.87
CA ALA A 88 14.16 -0.50 0.50
C ALA A 88 14.89 0.07 1.73
N GLU A 89 14.16 0.42 2.80
CA GLU A 89 14.76 0.93 4.04
C GLU A 89 15.70 -0.08 4.69
N ARG A 90 15.27 -1.34 4.80
CA ARG A 90 16.10 -2.43 5.32
C ARG A 90 17.38 -2.63 4.50
N TRP A 91 17.29 -2.54 3.18
CA TRP A 91 18.42 -2.75 2.29
C TRP A 91 19.42 -1.60 2.35
N LEU A 92 18.91 -0.37 2.48
CA LEU A 92 19.75 0.80 2.70
C LEU A 92 20.53 0.68 4.01
N LEU A 93 19.88 0.27 5.11
CA LEU A 93 20.54 0.05 6.40
C LEU A 93 21.63 -1.02 6.29
N ALA A 94 21.31 -2.17 5.71
CA ALA A 94 22.28 -3.25 5.54
C ALA A 94 23.49 -2.83 4.66
N LEU A 95 23.24 -2.00 3.65
CA LEU A 95 24.30 -1.44 2.82
C LEU A 95 25.20 -0.48 3.60
N VAL A 96 24.61 0.44 4.38
CA VAL A 96 25.35 1.37 5.23
C VAL A 96 26.24 0.60 6.20
N GLU A 97 25.70 -0.39 6.88
CA GLU A 97 26.47 -1.21 7.81
C GLU A 97 27.62 -1.98 7.12
N ALA A 98 27.40 -2.52 5.93
CA ALA A 98 28.44 -3.21 5.16
C ALA A 98 29.56 -2.26 4.71
N LEU A 99 29.23 -1.01 4.37
CA LEU A 99 30.21 0.04 4.09
C LEU A 99 31.00 0.41 5.34
N GLU A 100 30.34 0.57 6.47
CA GLU A 100 30.97 0.90 7.77
C GLU A 100 31.92 -0.20 8.25
N ARG A 101 31.55 -1.48 8.06
CA ARG A 101 32.43 -2.63 8.36
C ARG A 101 33.60 -2.78 7.38
N GLY A 102 33.59 -2.04 6.26
CA GLY A 102 34.57 -2.20 5.19
C GLY A 102 34.40 -3.48 4.37
N ASP A 103 33.24 -4.14 4.48
CA ASP A 103 32.90 -5.34 3.69
C ASP A 103 32.78 -5.01 2.19
N ILE A 104 32.50 -3.73 1.88
CA ILE A 104 32.39 -3.18 0.53
C ILE A 104 33.50 -2.14 0.36
N ALA A 105 34.54 -2.49 -0.40
CA ALA A 105 35.51 -1.49 -0.85
C ALA A 105 34.80 -0.50 -1.78
N GLN A 106 35.08 0.81 -1.65
CA GLN A 106 34.66 1.84 -2.62
C GLN A 106 35.34 1.55 -3.97
N THR A 107 34.84 0.57 -4.72
CA THR A 107 35.33 0.28 -6.04
C THR A 107 34.77 1.32 -6.98
N ARG A 108 35.65 2.18 -7.49
CA ARG A 108 35.43 2.98 -8.71
C ARG A 108 34.99 2.02 -9.82
N LEU A 109 33.70 1.89 -10.08
CA LEU A 109 33.21 1.10 -11.21
C LEU A 109 32.05 1.82 -11.88
N SER A 110 32.21 1.96 -13.20
CA SER A 110 31.29 2.49 -14.19
C SER A 110 29.96 1.72 -14.32
N SER A 111 29.69 0.75 -13.43
CA SER A 111 28.45 -0.04 -13.34
C SER A 111 28.05 -0.37 -11.88
N GLY A 112 28.46 0.46 -10.91
CA GLY A 112 28.46 0.16 -9.46
C GLY A 112 27.13 -0.22 -8.80
N THR A 113 25.98 -0.10 -9.47
CA THR A 113 24.66 -0.37 -8.87
C THR A 113 24.45 -1.86 -8.59
N ASP A 114 24.89 -2.76 -9.47
CA ASP A 114 24.62 -4.21 -9.33
C ASP A 114 25.41 -4.85 -8.19
N TYR A 115 26.66 -4.43 -7.97
CA TYR A 115 27.50 -4.94 -6.87
C TYR A 115 26.98 -4.49 -5.51
N VAL A 116 26.53 -3.23 -5.42
CA VAL A 116 25.92 -2.67 -4.21
C VAL A 116 24.63 -3.41 -3.85
N VAL A 117 23.75 -3.64 -4.84
CA VAL A 117 22.51 -4.40 -4.64
C VAL A 117 22.81 -5.84 -4.22
N TYR A 118 23.82 -6.49 -4.82
CA TYR A 118 24.24 -7.84 -4.44
C TYR A 118 24.69 -7.93 -2.97
N CYS A 119 25.58 -7.03 -2.53
CA CYS A 119 26.08 -7.03 -1.16
C CYS A 119 24.95 -6.77 -0.15
N ALA A 120 24.00 -5.89 -0.48
CA ALA A 120 22.81 -5.67 0.33
C ALA A 120 21.93 -6.94 0.44
N LYS A 121 21.68 -7.68 -0.67
CA LYS A 121 20.93 -8.97 -0.63
C LYS A 121 21.57 -9.97 0.32
N LYS A 122 22.90 -10.11 0.19
CA LYS A 122 23.72 -11.05 0.96
C LYS A 122 23.69 -10.74 2.46
N ALA A 123 23.80 -9.47 2.83
CA ALA A 123 23.76 -9.04 4.23
C ALA A 123 22.40 -9.34 4.91
N VAL A 124 21.28 -9.28 4.17
CA VAL A 124 19.93 -9.54 4.72
C VAL A 124 19.45 -10.98 4.57
N GLY A 125 20.30 -11.90 4.09
CA GLY A 125 20.00 -13.33 4.01
C GLY A 125 18.90 -13.73 3.00
N ARG A 126 18.65 -12.91 1.96
CA ARG A 126 17.75 -13.29 0.85
C ARG A 126 18.56 -13.77 -0.35
N TRP A 127 18.41 -15.05 -0.71
CA TRP A 127 18.98 -15.70 -1.89
C TRP A 127 17.87 -16.30 -2.74
#